data_AF-A0A291DUY1-F1
#
_entry.id   AF-A0A291DUY1-F1
#
_cell.length_a   1.000
_cell.length_b   1.000
_cell.length_c   1.000
_cell.angle_alpha   90.00
_cell.angle_beta   90.00
_cell.angle_gamma   90.00
#
_symmetry.space_group_name_H-M   'P 1'
#
loop_
_entity.id
_entity.type
_entity.pdbx_description
1 polymer ?
#
loop_
_entity_poly.entity_id
_entity_poly.type
_entity_poly.pdbx_seq_one_letter_code
_entity_poly.pdbx_strand_id
1 'polypeptide(L)'
;MPRRGRMCIFLKVGLGEAKYVISRGSNVNGDWTIWSDGSIELSGYNSTIVDGLATVIFPITLPKLAMNISTAEHLSFDLGSSVQQLHVSMVVDNTITTSGFKARCQFISGAPSGYGFSWRVHCPSN
;
A
#
# COMPACT_ATOMS: atom_id res chain seq x y z
N MET A 1 29.15 -23.59 33.86
CA MET A 1 27.70 -23.86 33.73
C MET A 1 27.01 -22.67 33.09
N PRO A 2 26.51 -22.74 31.84
CA PRO A 2 25.66 -21.70 31.30
C PRO A 2 24.18 -22.08 31.44
N ARG A 3 23.37 -21.16 31.98
CA ARG A 3 21.93 -21.32 32.18
C ARG A 3 21.20 -21.30 30.82
N ARG A 4 20.91 -22.50 30.31
CA ARG A 4 19.88 -22.75 29.27
C ARG A 4 18.52 -22.37 29.85
N GLY A 5 17.93 -21.24 29.43
CA GLY A 5 16.62 -20.85 29.96
C GLY A 5 15.77 -19.90 29.13
N ARG A 6 16.21 -19.45 27.95
CA ARG A 6 15.42 -18.53 27.10
C ARG A 6 15.37 -18.88 25.62
N MET A 7 15.72 -20.12 25.29
CA MET A 7 15.61 -20.65 23.94
C MET A 7 14.65 -21.84 24.04
N CYS A 8 13.62 -21.91 23.18
CA CYS A 8 12.59 -22.97 23.10
C CYS A 8 11.19 -22.74 23.72
N ILE A 9 10.62 -21.53 23.69
CA ILE A 9 9.13 -21.43 23.61
C ILE A 9 8.69 -21.53 22.15
N PHE A 10 9.35 -20.83 21.23
CA PHE A 10 8.97 -20.81 19.81
C PHE A 10 9.02 -22.18 19.10
N LEU A 11 9.97 -23.04 19.44
CA LEU A 11 10.12 -24.37 18.84
C LEU A 11 9.02 -25.36 19.23
N LYS A 12 8.36 -25.18 20.39
CA LYS A 12 7.36 -26.15 20.91
C LYS A 12 5.94 -25.92 20.41
N VAL A 13 5.68 -24.81 19.72
CA VAL A 13 4.37 -24.47 19.14
C VAL A 13 4.39 -24.43 17.60
N GLY A 14 5.45 -24.95 16.96
CA GLY A 14 5.53 -25.03 15.50
C GLY A 14 5.79 -23.69 14.79
N LEU A 15 6.25 -22.66 15.52
CA LEU A 15 6.48 -21.30 14.98
C LEU A 15 7.88 -21.08 14.41
N GLY A 16 8.68 -22.14 14.22
CA GLY A 16 10.08 -22.03 13.79
C GLY A 16 10.28 -21.26 12.47
N GLU A 17 9.35 -21.42 11.53
CA GLU A 17 9.36 -20.79 10.20
C GLU A 17 8.21 -19.77 10.02
N ALA A 18 7.50 -19.43 11.10
CA ALA A 18 6.36 -18.51 11.01
C ALA A 18 6.85 -17.08 10.78
N LYS A 19 6.29 -16.41 9.77
CA LYS A 19 6.51 -14.99 9.52
C LYS A 19 5.93 -14.15 10.65
N TYR A 20 6.70 -13.19 11.17
CA TYR A 20 6.28 -12.28 12.24
C TYR A 20 6.67 -10.83 11.92
N VAL A 21 6.00 -9.88 12.56
CA VAL A 21 6.28 -8.44 12.38
C VAL A 21 7.56 -8.08 13.13
N ILE A 22 8.53 -7.46 12.45
CA ILE A 22 9.75 -6.93 13.08
C ILE A 22 9.69 -5.42 13.30
N SER A 23 8.91 -4.70 12.50
CA SER A 23 8.67 -3.27 12.66
C SER A 23 7.32 -2.90 12.04
N ARG A 24 6.59 -1.99 12.66
CA ARG A 24 5.37 -1.42 12.10
C ARG A 24 5.17 -0.01 12.64
N GLY A 25 4.42 0.80 11.93
CA GLY A 25 4.09 2.15 12.37
C GLY A 25 3.26 2.89 11.35
N SER A 26 3.05 4.17 11.62
CA SER A 26 2.31 5.06 10.76
C SER A 26 2.86 6.48 10.82
N ASN A 27 2.59 7.25 9.77
CA ASN A 27 2.78 8.69 9.73
C ASN A 27 1.70 9.32 8.83
N VAL A 28 1.83 10.61 8.54
CA VAL A 28 0.86 11.35 7.71
C VAL A 28 0.66 10.75 6.31
N ASN A 29 1.63 10.00 5.80
CA ASN A 29 1.59 9.38 4.47
C ASN A 29 0.97 7.98 4.48
N GLY A 30 0.73 7.37 5.64
CA GLY A 30 0.13 6.04 5.77
C GLY A 30 0.82 5.13 6.77
N ASP A 31 0.60 3.84 6.61
CA ASP A 31 1.05 2.76 7.50
C ASP A 31 2.09 1.87 6.82
N TRP A 32 2.98 1.28 7.62
CA TRP A 32 3.90 0.25 7.16
C TRP A 32 3.96 -0.95 8.12
N THR A 33 4.26 -2.11 7.55
CA THR A 33 4.65 -3.32 8.26
C THR A 33 5.87 -3.93 7.58
N ILE A 34 6.93 -4.17 8.35
CA ILE A 34 8.12 -4.91 7.93
C ILE A 34 8.08 -6.26 8.63
N TRP A 35 8.21 -7.31 7.83
CA TRP A 35 8.13 -8.69 8.29
C TRP A 35 9.51 -9.33 8.43
N SER A 36 9.58 -10.41 9.20
CA SER A 36 10.81 -11.17 9.50
C SER A 36 11.45 -11.81 8.27
N ASP A 37 10.69 -12.03 7.20
CA ASP A 37 11.20 -12.50 5.91
C ASP A 37 11.81 -11.37 5.06
N GLY A 38 11.77 -10.12 5.54
CA GLY A 38 12.27 -8.94 4.84
C GLY A 38 11.29 -8.33 3.85
N SER A 39 10.08 -8.88 3.69
CA SER A 39 9.02 -8.23 2.92
C SER A 39 8.43 -7.03 3.67
N ILE A 40 7.92 -6.06 2.90
CA ILE A 40 7.36 -4.83 3.42
C ILE A 40 5.98 -4.61 2.82
N GLU A 41 5.01 -4.29 3.66
CA GLU A 41 3.67 -3.86 3.26
C GLU A 41 3.47 -2.40 3.63
N LEU A 42 2.99 -1.61 2.67
CA LEU A 42 2.63 -0.22 2.85
C LEU A 42 1.15 -0.04 2.51
N SER A 43 0.46 0.84 3.20
CA SER A 43 -0.91 1.23 2.85
C SER A 43 -1.22 2.66 3.23
N GLY A 44 -2.21 3.25 2.55
CA GLY A 44 -2.66 4.58 2.87
C GLY A 44 -3.93 4.97 2.14
N TYR A 45 -4.32 6.23 2.33
CA TYR A 45 -5.46 6.85 1.67
C TYR A 45 -5.07 8.24 1.17
N ASN A 46 -5.38 8.53 -0.09
CA ASN A 46 -5.19 9.84 -0.68
C ASN A 46 -6.57 10.49 -0.87
N SER A 47 -6.89 11.49 -0.05
CA SER A 47 -8.15 12.24 -0.12
C SER A 47 -8.16 13.35 -1.16
N THR A 48 -6.98 13.88 -1.51
CA THR A 48 -6.82 15.02 -2.41
C THR A 48 -6.24 14.56 -3.74
N ILE A 49 -6.98 14.81 -4.81
CA ILE A 49 -6.59 14.54 -6.19
C ILE A 49 -6.73 15.84 -6.97
N VAL A 50 -5.67 16.24 -7.67
CA VAL A 50 -5.65 17.46 -8.49
C VAL A 50 -5.71 17.04 -9.94
N ASP A 51 -6.72 17.49 -10.68
CA ASP A 51 -6.94 17.14 -12.09
C ASP A 51 -6.85 15.63 -12.37
N GLY A 52 -7.41 14.82 -11.45
CA GLY A 52 -7.41 13.37 -11.58
C GLY A 52 -6.02 12.74 -11.40
N LEU A 53 -5.00 13.48 -10.99
CA LEU A 53 -3.66 12.98 -10.72
C LEU A 53 -3.32 13.11 -9.23
N ALA A 54 -3.06 11.99 -8.60
CA ALA A 54 -2.60 11.92 -7.22
C ALA A 54 -1.11 11.57 -7.16
N THR A 55 -0.39 12.18 -6.21
CA THR A 55 0.96 11.76 -5.84
C THR A 55 0.88 11.01 -4.52
N VAL A 56 1.24 9.73 -4.55
CA VAL A 56 1.37 8.89 -3.36
C VAL A 56 2.81 8.95 -2.89
N ILE A 57 3.00 9.33 -1.64
CA ILE A 57 4.29 9.28 -0.95
C ILE A 57 4.22 8.11 0.01
N PHE A 58 5.21 7.23 0.01
CA PHE A 58 5.28 6.13 0.95
C PHE A 58 5.63 6.62 2.36
N PRO A 59 5.12 5.96 3.42
CA PRO A 59 5.46 6.33 4.78
C PRO A 59 6.92 6.01 5.13
N ILE A 60 7.56 5.07 4.42
CA ILE A 60 8.98 4.77 4.47
C ILE A 60 9.52 4.51 3.06
N THR A 61 10.81 4.75 2.83
CA THR A 61 11.48 4.40 1.57
C THR A 61 11.67 2.89 1.49
N LEU A 62 11.25 2.29 0.37
CA LEU A 62 11.47 0.87 0.07
C LEU A 62 12.92 0.61 -0.39
N PRO A 63 13.46 -0.58 -0.12
CA PRO A 63 14.82 -0.94 -0.54
C PRO A 63 14.94 -1.19 -2.05
N LYS A 64 13.82 -1.40 -2.75
CA LYS A 64 13.73 -1.65 -4.19
C LYS A 64 12.37 -1.21 -4.73
N LEU A 65 12.25 -1.17 -6.05
CA LEU A 65 10.95 -0.92 -6.71
C LEU A 65 9.98 -2.05 -6.39
N ALA A 66 8.75 -1.68 -6.00
CA ALA A 66 7.67 -2.61 -5.74
C ALA A 66 6.54 -2.38 -6.74
N MET A 67 6.31 -3.35 -7.61
CA MET A 67 5.30 -3.27 -8.67
C MET A 67 3.96 -3.88 -8.24
N ASN A 68 3.92 -4.60 -7.12
CA ASN A 68 2.68 -5.10 -6.55
C ASN A 68 1.98 -3.97 -5.82
N ILE A 69 1.23 -3.18 -6.58
CA ILE A 69 0.48 -2.01 -6.13
C ILE A 69 -1.00 -2.27 -6.42
N SER A 70 -1.85 -1.97 -5.44
CA SER A 70 -3.31 -2.03 -5.59
C SER A 70 -3.92 -0.71 -5.14
N THR A 71 -4.92 -0.23 -5.88
CA THR A 71 -5.66 1.00 -5.57
C THR A 71 -7.16 0.73 -5.62
N ALA A 72 -7.93 1.38 -4.74
CA ALA A 72 -9.39 1.33 -4.73
C ALA A 72 -9.98 2.72 -4.46
N GLU A 73 -10.69 3.27 -5.45
CA GLU A 73 -11.35 4.58 -5.36
C GLU A 73 -12.54 4.55 -4.40
N HIS A 74 -12.73 5.63 -3.63
CA HIS A 74 -13.80 5.79 -2.66
C HIS A 74 -14.79 6.83 -3.16
N LEU A 75 -15.97 6.37 -3.61
CA LEU A 75 -17.05 7.23 -4.08
C LEU A 75 -17.92 7.66 -2.90
N SER A 76 -18.26 8.95 -2.83
CA SER A 76 -19.24 9.44 -1.84
C SER A 76 -20.69 9.16 -2.23
N PHE A 77 -20.96 8.99 -3.54
CA PHE A 77 -22.28 8.65 -4.09
C PHE A 77 -22.13 8.08 -5.51
N ASP A 78 -22.93 7.07 -5.84
CA ASP A 78 -23.06 6.48 -7.18
C ASP A 78 -24.51 6.68 -7.65
N LEU A 79 -24.77 7.78 -8.35
CA LEU A 79 -26.12 8.22 -8.71
C LEU A 79 -26.60 7.47 -9.97
N GLY A 80 -27.35 6.40 -9.76
CA GLY A 80 -28.00 5.66 -10.84
C GLY A 80 -29.18 6.42 -11.46
N SER A 81 -29.04 6.79 -12.74
CA SER A 81 -30.04 6.45 -13.78
C SER A 81 -29.60 6.73 -15.23
N SER A 82 -28.45 7.37 -15.49
CA SER A 82 -27.90 7.47 -16.86
C SER A 82 -26.39 7.79 -16.94
N VAL A 83 -25.68 7.75 -15.81
CA VAL A 83 -24.27 8.18 -15.70
C VAL A 83 -23.53 7.30 -14.67
N GLN A 84 -23.62 5.97 -14.84
CA GLN A 84 -22.63 5.05 -14.26
C GLN A 84 -21.31 5.31 -14.98
N GLN A 85 -20.63 6.39 -14.62
CA GLN A 85 -19.34 6.72 -15.18
C GLN A 85 -18.37 5.74 -14.56
N LEU A 86 -18.02 4.69 -15.30
CA LEU A 86 -16.99 3.76 -14.86
C LEU A 86 -15.78 4.57 -14.38
N HIS A 87 -15.48 4.39 -13.09
CA HIS A 87 -14.37 5.00 -12.41
C HIS A 87 -13.15 4.11 -12.58
N VAL A 88 -12.04 4.71 -12.99
CA VAL A 88 -10.79 3.97 -13.16
C VAL A 88 -9.70 4.72 -12.42
N SER A 89 -9.12 4.02 -11.45
CA SER A 89 -7.86 4.38 -10.81
C SER A 89 -6.74 3.53 -11.41
N MET A 90 -5.71 4.20 -11.95
CA MET A 90 -4.55 3.56 -12.59
C MET A 90 -3.27 4.06 -11.95
N VAL A 91 -2.31 3.16 -11.73
CA VAL A 91 -0.93 3.55 -11.41
C VAL A 91 -0.23 4.01 -12.68
N VAL A 92 0.51 5.11 -12.61
CA VAL A 92 1.34 5.60 -13.73
C VAL A 92 2.74 4.98 -13.62
N ASP A 93 2.97 3.93 -14.41
CA ASP A 93 4.13 3.03 -14.29
C ASP A 93 5.49 3.74 -14.23
N ASN A 94 5.74 4.70 -15.13
CA ASN A 94 7.02 5.43 -15.19
C ASN A 94 7.26 6.41 -14.02
N THR A 95 6.31 6.51 -13.08
CA THR A 95 6.43 7.34 -11.87
C THR A 95 6.68 6.53 -10.61
N ILE A 96 6.70 5.20 -10.71
CA ILE A 96 6.96 4.31 -9.58
C ILE A 96 8.42 4.46 -9.16
N THR A 97 8.62 4.77 -7.88
CA THR A 97 9.92 4.92 -7.24
C THR A 97 9.94 4.17 -5.92
N THR A 98 11.10 4.12 -5.27
CA THR A 98 11.22 3.56 -3.92
C THR A 98 10.52 4.39 -2.85
N SER A 99 10.08 5.61 -3.15
CA SER A 99 9.44 6.53 -2.19
C SER A 99 8.00 6.86 -2.52
N GLY A 100 7.44 6.32 -3.60
CA GLY A 100 6.07 6.61 -3.99
C GLY A 100 5.77 6.32 -5.46
N PHE A 101 4.56 6.71 -5.87
CA PHE A 101 4.09 6.61 -7.26
C PHE A 101 3.04 7.69 -7.53
N LYS A 102 2.66 7.89 -8.80
CA LYS A 102 1.49 8.67 -9.16
C LYS A 102 0.36 7.76 -9.61
N ALA A 103 -0.87 8.12 -9.24
CA ALA A 103 -2.09 7.46 -9.70
C ALA A 103 -2.95 8.45 -10.49
N ARG A 104 -3.59 7.96 -11.55
CA ARG A 104 -4.61 8.70 -12.28
C ARG A 104 -5.99 8.12 -11.98
N CYS A 105 -6.91 8.98 -11.53
CA CYS A 105 -8.31 8.67 -11.30
C CYS A 105 -9.13 9.46 -12.32
N GLN A 106 -9.94 8.77 -13.11
CA GLN A 106 -10.74 9.39 -14.16
C GLN A 106 -12.05 8.64 -14.37
N PHE A 107 -13.00 9.37 -14.92
CA PHE A 107 -14.22 8.80 -15.46
C PHE A 107 -13.95 8.16 -16.83
N ILE A 108 -14.85 7.29 -17.30
CA ILE A 108 -14.78 6.69 -18.65
C ILE A 108 -14.72 7.72 -19.79
N SER A 109 -15.25 8.92 -19.56
CA SER A 109 -15.16 10.05 -20.51
C SER A 109 -13.74 10.64 -20.64
N GLY A 110 -12.79 10.20 -19.80
CA GLY A 110 -11.45 10.77 -19.69
C GLY A 110 -11.40 12.03 -18.81
N ALA A 111 -12.54 12.50 -18.29
CA ALA A 111 -12.56 13.61 -17.35
C ALA A 111 -11.92 13.21 -16.00
N PRO A 112 -11.21 14.13 -15.33
CA PRO A 112 -10.54 13.84 -14.06
C PRO A 112 -11.55 13.55 -12.94
N SER A 113 -11.29 12.51 -12.14
CA SER A 113 -12.02 12.24 -10.90
C SER A 113 -11.38 12.98 -9.72
N GLY A 114 -12.22 13.53 -8.85
CA GLY A 114 -11.81 14.15 -7.58
C GLY A 114 -11.94 13.22 -6.36
N TYR A 115 -12.38 11.98 -6.55
CA TYR A 115 -12.62 11.06 -5.43
C TYR A 115 -11.33 10.43 -4.95
N GLY A 116 -11.09 10.46 -3.63
CA GLY A 116 -9.92 9.84 -3.04
C GLY A 116 -9.88 8.32 -3.21
N PHE A 117 -8.72 7.70 -2.98
CA PHE A 117 -8.56 6.25 -3.07
C PHE A 117 -7.68 5.70 -1.96
N SER A 118 -7.96 4.46 -1.55
CA SER A 118 -7.05 3.67 -0.73
C SER A 118 -6.03 2.96 -1.61
N TRP A 119 -4.84 2.73 -1.08
CA TRP A 119 -3.78 2.02 -1.78
C TRP A 119 -3.03 1.07 -0.87
N ARG A 120 -2.44 0.04 -1.47
CA ARG A 120 -1.54 -0.91 -0.83
C ARG A 120 -0.37 -1.22 -1.75
N VAL A 121 0.80 -1.40 -1.15
CA VAL A 121 2.02 -1.84 -1.86
C VAL A 121 2.63 -2.99 -1.10
N HIS A 122 2.99 -4.05 -1.83
CA HIS A 122 3.79 -5.15 -1.32
C HIS A 122 5.17 -5.15 -1.97
N CYS A 123 6.20 -4.92 -1.17
CA CYS A 123 7.58 -5.13 -1.55
C CYS A 123 8.01 -6.53 -1.10
N PRO A 124 8.32 -7.46 -2.03
CA PRO A 124 8.77 -8.79 -1.65
C PRO A 124 10.13 -8.73 -0.94
N SER A 125 10.45 -9.77 -0.18
CA SER A 125 11.80 -10.00 0.35
C SER A 125 12.83 -9.96 -0.78
N ASN A 126 14.08 -9.61 -0.45
CA ASN A 126 15.19 -9.75 -1.40
C ASN A 126 15.48 -11.21 -1.73
#